data_AF-A0A9P4M343-F1
#
_entry.id   AF-A0A9P4M343-F1
#
_cell.length_a   1.000
_cell.length_b   1.000
_cell.length_c   1.000
_cell.angle_alpha   90.00
_cell.angle_beta   90.00
_cell.angle_gamma   90.00
#
_symmetry.space_group_name_H-M   'P 1'
#
loop_
_entity.id
_entity.type
_entity.pdbx_description
1 polymer ?
#
loop_
_entity_poly.entity_id
_entity_poly.type
_entity_poly.pdbx_seq_one_letter_code
_entity_poly.pdbx_strand_id
1 'polypeptide(L)'
;MPPQPNYQHIVVKGLPYDRGFSYGAQTKEKVQKCLAHYRQPGKLLPEDVSIRIIEDVYIPGIAEFFPEALPELRGIADGAGVSLNEIVLLNARYDLARIRGKSIRPFPQKRNAGEMGDLVAGNGLANSLATNDETDGCEDGADGVNECTSAGFLAECTANGDVILAQNWDMSANIFLNDTAVYLEIHPDPSEDLPIMFVMTEAGQLGRSGFNSAGLAVCASSLMSTEDYFPIDLAQAPGAAQEPVLPMSFIRRQFLHNSNFANALVNVKNAPRHCSNSLVVGTADSFVMALEITPTAAHLCYPEGKENFVVHANHFVSSSFHASKWTDRYPGGSSWFRAERVARKVRPHNDGGLTEKKIISAFSDHLSMPSSVCQHMEDSTVRNVPDYPYKGAQVTLAHLMYNLTQRTATVCKGPPCMGVFTKFEIPKTTNM
;
A
#
# COMPACT_ATOMS: atom_id res chain seq x y z
N MET A 1 2.76 -15.38 -25.68
CA MET A 1 1.80 -16.21 -24.93
C MET A 1 0.65 -15.31 -24.50
N PRO A 2 -0.60 -15.77 -24.46
CA PRO A 2 -1.67 -15.00 -23.82
C PRO A 2 -1.30 -14.72 -22.35
N PRO A 3 -1.79 -13.63 -21.74
CA PRO A 3 -1.53 -13.35 -20.34
C PRO A 3 -1.97 -14.55 -19.49
N GLN A 4 -1.14 -15.01 -18.56
CA GLN A 4 -1.56 -16.05 -17.63
C GLN A 4 -2.81 -15.60 -16.87
N PRO A 5 -3.79 -16.50 -16.63
CA PRO A 5 -5.07 -16.14 -16.05
C PRO A 5 -4.96 -15.68 -14.58
N ASN A 6 -3.87 -16.01 -13.90
CA ASN A 6 -3.58 -15.63 -12.52
C ASN A 6 -2.14 -15.16 -12.36
N TYR A 7 -1.86 -14.46 -11.27
CA TYR A 7 -0.49 -14.25 -10.80
C TYR A 7 0.08 -15.53 -10.18
N GLN A 8 1.42 -15.61 -10.13
CA GLN A 8 2.11 -16.74 -9.50
C GLN A 8 1.76 -16.81 -8.01
N HIS A 9 1.36 -18.00 -7.55
CA HIS A 9 1.19 -18.31 -6.13
C HIS A 9 2.52 -18.86 -5.59
N ILE A 10 3.08 -18.16 -4.60
CA ILE A 10 4.34 -18.49 -3.93
C ILE A 10 4.00 -18.96 -2.53
N VAL A 11 4.47 -20.15 -2.16
CA VAL A 11 4.39 -20.66 -0.80
C VAL A 11 5.79 -20.69 -0.21
N VAL A 12 5.98 -20.04 0.94
CA VAL A 12 7.25 -20.05 1.66
C VAL A 12 7.06 -20.47 3.11
N LYS A 13 8.08 -21.10 3.68
CA LYS A 13 8.05 -21.64 5.03
C LYS A 13 9.39 -21.46 5.74
N GLY A 14 9.32 -21.31 7.07
CA GLY A 14 10.48 -21.37 7.96
C GLY A 14 10.90 -20.01 8.48
N LEU A 15 12.09 -19.98 9.07
CA LEU A 15 12.68 -18.79 9.69
C LEU A 15 12.81 -17.64 8.69
N PRO A 16 12.92 -16.38 9.16
CA PRO A 16 12.85 -15.20 8.30
C PRO A 16 13.77 -15.27 7.09
N TYR A 17 15.05 -15.62 7.28
CA TYR A 17 15.99 -15.74 6.19
C TYR A 17 15.61 -16.82 5.17
N ASP A 18 15.25 -18.02 5.62
CA ASP A 18 14.98 -19.16 4.75
C ASP A 18 13.73 -18.94 3.89
N ARG A 19 12.66 -18.41 4.49
CA ARG A 19 11.45 -18.05 3.74
C ARG A 19 11.73 -16.91 2.76
N GLY A 20 12.56 -15.95 3.16
CA GLY A 20 12.99 -14.85 2.29
C GLY A 20 13.79 -15.38 1.10
N PHE A 21 14.77 -16.25 1.34
CA PHE A 21 15.59 -16.87 0.30
C PHE A 21 14.75 -17.65 -0.70
N SER A 22 13.82 -18.48 -0.20
CA SER A 22 12.89 -19.21 -1.05
C SER A 22 12.03 -18.28 -1.90
N TYR A 23 11.50 -17.20 -1.32
CA TYR A 23 10.69 -16.22 -2.06
C TYR A 23 11.52 -15.52 -3.16
N GLY A 24 12.71 -15.01 -2.81
CA GLY A 24 13.61 -14.37 -3.75
C GLY A 24 14.00 -15.30 -4.91
N ALA A 25 14.35 -16.55 -4.61
CA ALA A 25 14.73 -17.55 -5.60
C ALA A 25 13.58 -17.87 -6.58
N GLN A 26 12.35 -18.03 -6.06
CA GLN A 26 11.17 -18.32 -6.89
C GLN A 26 10.73 -17.13 -7.76
N THR A 27 11.11 -15.90 -7.39
CA THR A 27 10.64 -14.66 -8.05
C THR A 27 11.76 -13.82 -8.66
N LYS A 28 12.98 -14.36 -8.76
CA LYS A 28 14.19 -13.69 -9.26
C LYS A 28 13.95 -12.83 -10.50
N GLU A 29 13.38 -13.40 -11.56
CA GLU A 29 13.12 -12.66 -12.81
C GLU A 29 12.10 -11.53 -12.62
N LYS A 30 11.07 -11.73 -11.78
CA LYS A 30 10.06 -10.70 -11.49
C LYS A 30 10.66 -9.56 -10.67
N VAL A 31 11.51 -9.87 -9.68
CA VAL A 31 12.25 -8.88 -8.89
C VAL A 31 13.13 -8.02 -9.80
N GLN A 32 13.89 -8.63 -10.69
CA GLN A 32 14.73 -7.91 -11.65
C GLN A 32 13.92 -7.00 -12.58
N LYS A 33 12.75 -7.46 -13.05
CA LYS A 33 11.83 -6.63 -13.85
C LYS A 33 11.25 -5.46 -13.05
N CYS A 34 10.87 -5.67 -11.79
CA CYS A 34 10.45 -4.59 -10.89
C CYS A 34 11.55 -3.53 -10.74
N LEU A 35 12.79 -3.96 -10.45
CA LEU A 35 13.92 -3.04 -10.33
C LEU A 35 14.19 -2.28 -11.62
N ALA A 36 14.19 -2.98 -12.77
CA ALA A 36 14.38 -2.35 -14.07
C ALA A 36 13.31 -1.29 -14.35
N HIS A 37 12.05 -1.54 -13.96
CA HIS A 37 10.98 -0.56 -14.08
C HIS A 37 11.20 0.65 -13.17
N TYR A 38 11.46 0.45 -11.88
CA TYR A 38 11.56 1.55 -10.92
C TYR A 38 12.85 2.38 -11.03
N ARG A 39 13.88 1.84 -11.71
CA ARG A 39 15.09 2.60 -12.10
C ARG A 39 14.90 3.47 -13.34
N GLN A 40 13.78 3.35 -14.07
CA GLN A 40 13.53 4.21 -15.22
C GLN A 40 13.47 5.69 -14.79
N PRO A 41 14.02 6.61 -15.59
CA PRO A 41 13.97 8.04 -15.30
C PRO A 41 12.55 8.50 -14.97
N GLY A 42 12.42 9.28 -13.90
CA GLY A 42 11.13 9.85 -13.50
C GLY A 42 10.22 8.92 -12.68
N LYS A 43 10.55 7.64 -12.46
CA LYS A 43 9.73 6.76 -11.60
C LYS A 43 9.95 7.00 -10.11
N LEU A 44 11.21 7.09 -9.69
CA LEU A 44 11.62 7.37 -8.32
C LEU A 44 12.54 8.60 -8.27
N LEU A 45 12.96 8.98 -7.07
CA LEU A 45 14.06 9.92 -6.86
C LEU A 45 15.34 9.45 -7.56
N PRO A 46 16.31 10.34 -7.82
CA PRO A 46 17.66 9.95 -8.24
C PRO A 46 18.21 8.80 -7.39
N GLU A 47 18.95 7.88 -8.01
CA GLU A 47 19.36 6.62 -7.37
C GLU A 47 20.27 6.87 -6.16
N ASP A 48 21.18 7.84 -6.25
CA ASP A 48 22.06 8.26 -5.15
C ASP A 48 21.26 8.78 -3.94
N VAL A 49 20.24 9.60 -4.19
CA VAL A 49 19.35 10.12 -3.15
C VAL A 49 18.49 9.00 -2.55
N SER A 50 17.98 8.10 -3.39
CA SER A 50 17.16 6.96 -2.95
C SER A 50 17.97 6.02 -2.06
N ILE A 51 19.19 5.66 -2.48
CA ILE A 51 20.11 4.82 -1.71
C ILE A 51 20.45 5.50 -0.39
N ARG A 52 20.73 6.81 -0.40
CA ARG A 52 21.02 7.55 0.83
C ARG A 52 19.86 7.51 1.83
N ILE A 53 18.62 7.70 1.38
CA ILE A 53 17.44 7.55 2.25
C ILE A 53 17.34 6.12 2.77
N ILE A 54 17.57 5.12 1.91
CA ILE A 54 17.50 3.71 2.31
C ILE A 54 18.52 3.39 3.41
N GLU A 55 19.77 3.81 3.24
CA GLU A 55 20.87 3.50 4.16
C GLU A 55 20.82 4.32 5.44
N ASP A 56 20.55 5.63 5.33
CA ASP A 56 20.62 6.55 6.48
C ASP A 56 19.30 6.59 7.27
N VAL A 57 18.17 6.19 6.68
CA VAL A 57 16.83 6.35 7.27
C VAL A 57 16.05 5.03 7.37
N TYR A 58 15.81 4.34 6.25
CA TYR A 58 14.90 3.19 6.24
C TYR A 58 15.51 1.94 6.86
N ILE A 59 16.76 1.58 6.55
CA ILE A 59 17.43 0.42 7.15
C ILE A 59 17.57 0.61 8.67
N PRO A 60 18.00 1.78 9.19
CA PRO A 60 17.94 2.08 10.62
C PRO A 60 16.53 1.97 11.21
N GLY A 61 15.51 2.48 10.51
CA GLY A 61 14.11 2.34 10.91
C GLY A 61 13.64 0.89 10.99
N ILE A 62 13.99 0.06 10.02
CA ILE A 62 13.68 -1.37 10.06
C ILE A 62 14.42 -2.03 11.22
N ALA A 63 15.70 -1.72 11.44
CA ALA A 63 16.48 -2.28 12.53
C ALA A 63 15.92 -1.92 13.94
N GLU A 64 15.38 -0.71 14.09
CA GLU A 64 14.85 -0.23 15.37
C GLU A 64 13.41 -0.69 15.61
N PHE A 65 12.54 -0.55 14.60
CA PHE A 65 11.10 -0.71 14.79
C PHE A 65 10.55 -2.02 14.25
N PHE A 66 11.29 -2.75 13.40
CA PHE A 66 10.87 -4.04 12.85
C PHE A 66 12.06 -5.00 12.55
N PRO A 67 12.94 -5.26 13.54
CA PRO A 67 14.21 -5.96 13.33
C PRO A 67 14.07 -7.36 12.72
N GLU A 68 12.98 -8.06 13.02
CA GLU A 68 12.66 -9.40 12.51
C GLU A 68 12.42 -9.44 10.98
N ALA A 69 12.18 -8.30 10.35
CA ALA A 69 12.06 -8.21 8.89
C ALA A 69 13.43 -8.26 8.18
N LEU A 70 14.51 -7.84 8.83
CA LEU A 70 15.83 -7.73 8.18
C LEU A 70 16.34 -9.05 7.63
N PRO A 71 16.30 -10.19 8.35
CA PRO A 71 16.78 -11.44 7.79
C PRO A 71 15.90 -11.92 6.64
N GLU A 72 14.57 -11.67 6.67
CA GLU A 72 13.68 -11.97 5.54
C GLU A 72 14.02 -11.14 4.30
N LEU A 73 14.25 -9.83 4.44
CA LEU A 73 14.70 -8.96 3.34
C LEU A 73 16.05 -9.42 2.76
N ARG A 74 17.00 -9.80 3.63
CA ARG A 74 18.30 -10.34 3.21
C ARG A 74 18.15 -11.66 2.45
N GLY A 75 17.30 -12.57 2.94
CA GLY A 75 16.96 -13.79 2.24
C GLY A 75 16.42 -13.50 0.84
N ILE A 76 15.43 -12.58 0.73
CA ILE A 76 14.85 -12.20 -0.57
C ILE A 76 15.93 -11.67 -1.52
N ALA A 77 16.83 -10.81 -1.02
CA ALA A 77 17.93 -10.24 -1.79
C ALA A 77 18.86 -11.35 -2.31
N ASP A 78 19.33 -12.23 -1.43
CA ASP A 78 20.23 -13.33 -1.76
C ASP A 78 19.58 -14.32 -2.75
N GLY A 79 18.32 -14.69 -2.53
CA GLY A 79 17.57 -15.59 -3.40
C GLY A 79 17.33 -15.00 -4.80
N ALA A 80 17.05 -13.70 -4.89
CA ALA A 80 16.88 -13.01 -6.17
C ALA A 80 18.23 -12.62 -6.82
N GLY A 81 19.34 -12.71 -6.09
CA GLY A 81 20.68 -12.29 -6.56
C GLY A 81 20.78 -10.78 -6.77
N VAL A 82 20.23 -10.00 -5.83
CA VAL A 82 20.26 -8.53 -5.80
C VAL A 82 20.72 -8.06 -4.41
N SER A 83 20.95 -6.77 -4.24
CA SER A 83 21.35 -6.18 -2.96
C SER A 83 20.18 -5.99 -1.98
N LEU A 84 20.49 -5.90 -0.68
CA LEU A 84 19.49 -5.52 0.34
C LEU A 84 18.86 -4.15 0.03
N ASN A 85 19.66 -3.17 -0.40
CA ASN A 85 19.18 -1.84 -0.76
C ASN A 85 18.15 -1.90 -1.89
N GLU A 86 18.35 -2.75 -2.90
CA GLU A 86 17.39 -2.94 -3.98
C GLU A 86 16.07 -3.53 -3.48
N ILE A 87 16.10 -4.49 -2.55
CA ILE A 87 14.88 -5.03 -1.94
C ILE A 87 14.18 -3.98 -1.05
N VAL A 88 14.94 -3.20 -0.27
CA VAL A 88 14.36 -2.10 0.53
C VAL A 88 13.77 -1.02 -0.38
N LEU A 89 14.41 -0.71 -1.52
CA LEU A 89 13.87 0.20 -2.54
C LEU A 89 12.51 -0.28 -3.06
N LEU A 90 12.37 -1.57 -3.40
CA LEU A 90 11.08 -2.13 -3.82
C LEU A 90 10.03 -2.03 -2.71
N ASN A 91 10.41 -2.24 -1.45
CA ASN A 91 9.50 -2.12 -0.31
C ASN A 91 9.14 -0.65 0.00
N ALA A 92 10.04 0.30 -0.26
CA ALA A 92 9.86 1.72 -0.01
C ALA A 92 9.43 2.52 -1.25
N ARG A 93 9.14 1.85 -2.39
CA ARG A 93 8.80 2.53 -3.64
C ARG A 93 7.62 3.49 -3.52
N TYR A 94 6.67 3.17 -2.64
CA TYR A 94 5.51 4.03 -2.38
C TYR A 94 5.98 5.35 -1.78
N ASP A 95 6.74 5.25 -0.70
CA ASP A 95 7.26 6.35 0.08
C ASP A 95 8.23 7.22 -0.75
N LEU A 96 9.15 6.59 -1.51
CA LEU A 96 10.10 7.28 -2.39
C LEU A 96 9.43 7.98 -3.58
N ALA A 97 8.35 7.42 -4.13
CA ALA A 97 7.59 8.07 -5.21
C ALA A 97 6.78 9.29 -4.73
N ARG A 98 6.51 9.38 -3.42
CA ARG A 98 5.58 10.36 -2.83
C ARG A 98 6.24 11.64 -2.33
N ILE A 99 7.55 11.66 -2.22
CA ILE A 99 8.34 12.78 -1.70
C ILE A 99 8.99 13.60 -2.81
N ARG A 100 8.28 13.77 -3.94
CA ARG A 100 8.71 14.56 -5.11
C ARG A 100 7.75 15.72 -5.36
N GLY A 101 8.23 16.76 -6.02
CA GLY A 101 7.42 17.93 -6.38
C GLY A 101 7.51 19.06 -5.37
N LYS A 102 7.21 20.28 -5.84
CA LYS A 102 7.32 21.55 -5.07
C LYS A 102 6.41 21.60 -3.84
N SER A 103 5.41 20.71 -3.76
CA SER A 103 4.43 20.64 -2.66
C SER A 103 4.89 19.80 -1.45
N ILE A 104 6.05 19.15 -1.52
CA ILE A 104 6.57 18.31 -0.43
C ILE A 104 7.31 19.16 0.58
N ARG A 105 7.00 18.96 1.86
CA ARG A 105 7.69 19.67 2.94
C ARG A 105 9.13 19.19 3.06
N PRO A 106 10.08 20.10 3.37
CA PRO A 106 11.42 19.70 3.74
C PRO A 106 11.42 18.90 5.05
N PHE A 107 12.55 18.27 5.34
CA PHE A 107 12.78 17.58 6.61
C PHE A 107 12.45 18.51 7.81
N PRO A 108 11.65 18.06 8.80
CA PRO A 108 11.33 18.87 9.96
C PRO A 108 12.58 19.14 10.80
N GLN A 109 13.05 20.39 10.83
CA GLN A 109 14.09 20.78 11.78
C GLN A 109 13.50 20.71 13.20
N LYS A 110 14.18 20.00 14.11
CA LYS A 110 13.80 20.00 15.54
C LYS A 110 13.89 21.44 16.05
N ARG A 111 12.75 22.01 16.41
CA ARG A 111 12.72 23.30 17.12
C ARG A 111 13.45 23.12 18.45
N ASN A 112 14.45 23.95 18.72
CA ASN A 112 14.86 24.17 20.11
C ASN A 112 13.64 24.74 20.85
N ALA A 113 13.31 24.17 22.01
CA ALA A 113 12.20 24.62 22.84
C ALA A 113 12.42 26.08 23.25
N GLY A 114 11.87 27.03 22.49
CA GLY A 114 12.02 28.46 22.77
C GLY A 114 11.74 29.42 21.61
N GLU A 115 11.79 28.98 20.35
CA GLU A 115 11.66 29.90 19.21
C GLU A 115 10.28 29.83 18.53
N MET A 116 9.48 30.86 18.77
CA MET A 116 8.25 31.18 18.03
C MET A 116 8.65 32.04 16.82
N GLY A 117 8.85 31.40 15.68
CA GLY A 117 9.16 32.08 14.42
C GLY A 117 8.66 31.27 13.22
N ASP A 118 8.21 31.99 12.19
CA ASP A 118 7.70 31.46 10.93
C ASP A 118 8.69 30.52 10.24
N LEU A 119 8.14 29.62 9.42
CA LEU A 119 8.87 28.66 8.59
C LEU A 119 10.02 29.34 7.84
N VAL A 120 11.25 29.19 8.34
CA VAL A 120 12.44 29.50 7.56
C VAL A 120 12.49 28.50 6.41
N ALA A 121 12.52 29.01 5.19
CA ALA A 121 12.69 28.24 3.97
C ALA A 121 14.03 27.48 4.03
N GLY A 122 14.00 26.27 4.58
CA GLY A 122 15.14 25.38 4.68
C GLY A 122 15.43 24.67 3.36
N ASN A 123 16.65 24.86 2.87
CA ASN A 123 17.38 24.08 1.85
C ASN A 123 16.91 24.21 0.39
N GLY A 124 17.53 25.14 -0.33
CA GLY A 124 17.45 25.25 -1.80
C GLY A 124 17.84 23.99 -2.56
N LEU A 125 18.61 23.07 -1.97
CA LEU A 125 18.96 21.77 -2.57
C LEU A 125 17.80 20.77 -2.52
N ALA A 126 17.06 20.70 -1.40
CA ALA A 126 15.86 19.87 -1.27
C ALA A 126 14.74 20.38 -2.18
N ASN A 127 14.59 21.71 -2.26
CA ASN A 127 13.73 22.31 -3.28
C ASN A 127 14.23 21.97 -4.69
N SER A 128 15.52 22.03 -5.02
CA SER A 128 16.01 21.72 -6.38
C SER A 128 15.70 20.28 -6.83
N LEU A 129 15.93 19.28 -5.98
CA LEU A 129 15.64 17.86 -6.24
C LEU A 129 14.14 17.53 -6.20
N ALA A 130 13.35 18.30 -5.45
CA ALA A 130 11.89 18.28 -5.50
C ALA A 130 11.34 19.04 -6.71
N THR A 131 12.09 20.00 -7.27
CA THR A 131 11.62 20.89 -8.34
C THR A 131 11.89 20.37 -9.73
N ASN A 132 12.94 19.56 -9.98
CA ASN A 132 13.41 19.12 -11.32
C ASN A 132 12.74 19.86 -12.50
N ASP A 133 12.97 21.18 -12.58
CA ASP A 133 12.50 22.04 -13.67
C ASP A 133 13.15 21.62 -15.01
N GLU A 134 14.18 20.75 -15.00
CA GLU A 134 14.82 20.21 -16.20
C GLU A 134 14.09 19.03 -16.85
N THR A 135 12.92 18.62 -16.33
CA THR A 135 12.09 17.58 -16.97
C THR A 135 11.00 18.12 -17.90
N ASP A 136 10.97 19.44 -18.16
CA ASP A 136 10.09 20.04 -19.17
C ASP A 136 10.43 19.57 -20.62
N GLY A 137 11.52 18.80 -20.79
CA GLY A 137 11.91 18.14 -22.05
C GLY A 137 11.89 16.61 -22.03
N CYS A 138 11.42 15.96 -20.95
CA CYS A 138 11.26 14.51 -20.94
C CYS A 138 9.87 14.15 -21.46
N GLU A 139 9.77 13.96 -22.78
CA GLU A 139 8.64 13.27 -23.41
C GLU A 139 8.39 11.91 -22.73
N ASP A 140 7.12 11.67 -22.39
CA ASP A 140 6.46 10.37 -22.23
C ASP A 140 7.12 9.29 -21.33
N GLY A 141 6.49 8.98 -20.17
CA GLY A 141 6.60 7.63 -19.59
C GLY A 141 6.63 7.45 -18.06
N ALA A 142 6.61 8.50 -17.26
CA ALA A 142 6.70 8.35 -15.80
C ALA A 142 5.32 8.11 -15.14
N ASP A 143 4.78 6.88 -15.20
CA ASP A 143 3.64 6.46 -14.36
C ASP A 143 3.94 6.69 -12.87
N GLY A 144 3.30 7.71 -12.29
CA GLY A 144 3.29 7.94 -10.86
C GLY A 144 1.93 7.54 -10.29
N VAL A 145 1.97 6.87 -9.14
CA VAL A 145 0.89 6.80 -8.16
C VAL A 145 -0.28 5.82 -8.43
N ASN A 146 -0.76 5.22 -7.34
CA ASN A 146 -1.77 4.14 -7.30
C ASN A 146 -3.16 4.69 -6.96
N GLU A 147 -4.18 4.36 -7.77
CA GLU A 147 -5.59 4.46 -7.41
C GLU A 147 -6.08 3.14 -6.81
N CYS A 148 -6.91 3.15 -5.78
CA CYS A 148 -7.44 1.93 -5.18
C CYS A 148 -8.84 2.19 -4.63
N THR A 149 -9.71 1.18 -4.63
CA THR A 149 -10.97 1.21 -3.88
C THR A 149 -10.95 0.04 -2.92
N SER A 150 -11.21 0.28 -1.64
CA SER A 150 -11.16 -0.73 -0.57
C SER A 150 -12.45 -0.69 0.24
N ALA A 151 -12.92 -1.84 0.72
CA ALA A 151 -14.10 -1.94 1.56
C ALA A 151 -13.96 -3.04 2.63
N GLY A 152 -14.62 -2.86 3.77
CA GLY A 152 -14.82 -3.88 4.79
C GLY A 152 -16.31 -4.05 5.05
N PHE A 153 -16.75 -5.30 5.19
CA PHE A 153 -18.15 -5.69 5.39
C PHE A 153 -18.25 -6.53 6.66
N LEU A 154 -19.09 -6.11 7.60
CA LEU A 154 -19.41 -6.84 8.83
C LEU A 154 -20.27 -8.07 8.53
N ALA A 155 -20.31 -9.02 9.46
CA ALA A 155 -21.11 -10.25 9.34
C ALA A 155 -22.60 -9.95 9.09
N GLU A 156 -23.12 -8.89 9.73
CA GLU A 156 -24.50 -8.42 9.61
C GLU A 156 -24.85 -7.92 8.20
N CYS A 157 -23.85 -7.55 7.40
CA CYS A 157 -24.04 -7.14 6.02
C CYS A 157 -24.17 -8.35 5.08
N THR A 158 -23.45 -9.44 5.37
CA THR A 158 -23.26 -10.53 4.41
C THR A 158 -24.26 -11.66 4.57
N ALA A 159 -24.60 -12.31 3.46
CA ALA A 159 -25.61 -13.38 3.42
C ALA A 159 -25.25 -14.64 4.21
N ASN A 160 -23.95 -14.85 4.46
CA ASN A 160 -23.45 -16.02 5.19
C ASN A 160 -23.04 -15.69 6.63
N GLY A 161 -23.16 -14.43 7.08
CA GLY A 161 -22.62 -14.01 8.37
C GLY A 161 -21.09 -13.97 8.44
N ASP A 162 -20.42 -13.81 7.29
CA ASP A 162 -18.97 -13.73 7.18
C ASP A 162 -18.49 -12.26 7.20
N VAL A 163 -17.31 -12.02 7.77
CA VAL A 163 -16.61 -10.72 7.67
C VAL A 163 -15.71 -10.74 6.44
N ILE A 164 -15.82 -9.72 5.57
CA ILE A 164 -15.11 -9.67 4.29
C ILE A 164 -14.42 -8.33 4.12
N LEU A 165 -13.14 -8.34 3.74
CA LEU A 165 -12.45 -7.18 3.17
C LEU A 165 -12.32 -7.37 1.65
N ALA A 166 -12.57 -6.31 0.88
CA ALA A 166 -12.43 -6.34 -0.57
C ALA A 166 -11.65 -5.12 -1.09
N GLN A 167 -10.94 -5.28 -2.20
CA GLN A 167 -10.18 -4.21 -2.81
C GLN A 167 -9.98 -4.40 -4.32
N ASN A 168 -10.17 -3.33 -5.09
CA ASN A 168 -9.50 -3.16 -6.39
C ASN A 168 -8.18 -2.43 -6.16
N TRP A 169 -7.09 -3.03 -6.65
CA TRP A 169 -5.78 -2.39 -6.71
C TRP A 169 -5.54 -1.89 -8.13
N ASP A 170 -5.51 -0.57 -8.29
CA ASP A 170 -5.24 0.07 -9.57
C ASP A 170 -3.80 0.62 -9.57
N MET A 171 -3.09 0.35 -10.66
CA MET A 171 -1.66 0.68 -10.79
C MET A 171 -1.27 0.73 -12.26
N SER A 172 -0.03 1.17 -12.53
CA SER A 172 0.57 1.12 -13.87
C SER A 172 0.35 -0.25 -14.52
N ALA A 173 -0.14 -0.19 -15.76
CA ALA A 173 -0.31 -1.36 -16.62
C ALA A 173 0.99 -2.15 -16.81
N ASN A 174 2.16 -1.54 -16.59
CA ASN A 174 3.45 -2.22 -16.63
C ASN A 174 3.50 -3.45 -15.71
N ILE A 175 2.95 -3.36 -14.49
CA ILE A 175 2.95 -4.48 -13.53
C ILE A 175 2.06 -5.62 -14.03
N PHE A 176 0.90 -5.28 -14.61
CA PHE A 176 -0.03 -6.25 -15.18
C PHE A 176 0.56 -6.92 -16.42
N LEU A 177 1.11 -6.15 -17.35
CA LEU A 177 1.65 -6.62 -18.63
C LEU A 177 2.94 -7.42 -18.48
N ASN A 178 3.82 -7.03 -17.55
CA ASN A 178 5.08 -7.75 -17.29
C ASN A 178 4.92 -8.85 -16.23
N ASP A 179 3.71 -9.03 -15.69
CA ASP A 179 3.39 -10.04 -14.71
C ASP A 179 4.33 -9.98 -13.50
N THR A 180 4.47 -8.82 -12.85
CA THR A 180 5.41 -8.66 -11.73
C THR A 180 4.77 -8.73 -10.34
N ALA A 181 3.45 -8.89 -10.27
CA ALA A 181 2.75 -9.17 -9.02
C ALA A 181 2.68 -10.68 -8.71
N VAL A 182 2.51 -11.00 -7.43
CA VAL A 182 2.47 -12.35 -6.88
C VAL A 182 1.46 -12.46 -5.74
N TYR A 183 0.93 -13.67 -5.55
CA TYR A 183 0.23 -14.07 -4.32
C TYR A 183 1.24 -14.80 -3.44
N LEU A 184 1.46 -14.33 -2.22
CA LEU A 184 2.47 -14.84 -1.29
C LEU A 184 1.79 -15.44 -0.06
N GLU A 185 1.85 -16.76 0.07
CA GLU A 185 1.42 -17.52 1.24
C GLU A 185 2.64 -17.87 2.10
N ILE A 186 2.58 -17.53 3.38
CA ILE A 186 3.73 -17.53 4.27
C ILE A 186 3.39 -18.34 5.50
N HIS A 187 4.22 -19.34 5.74
CA HIS A 187 4.18 -20.21 6.91
C HIS A 187 5.39 -19.92 7.78
N PRO A 188 5.28 -18.99 8.75
CA PRO A 188 6.36 -18.71 9.70
C PRO A 188 6.83 -19.98 10.40
N ASP A 189 8.07 -19.98 10.87
CA ASP A 189 8.52 -21.05 11.74
C ASP A 189 7.69 -21.05 13.04
N PRO A 190 7.30 -22.22 13.59
CA PRO A 190 6.56 -22.28 14.85
C PRO A 190 7.23 -21.52 16.01
N SER A 191 8.55 -21.35 15.98
CA SER A 191 9.30 -20.60 16.99
C SER A 191 9.02 -19.09 17.00
N GLU A 192 8.45 -18.54 15.92
CA GLU A 192 8.14 -17.11 15.80
C GLU A 192 6.79 -16.73 16.41
N ASP A 193 5.91 -17.70 16.69
CA ASP A 193 4.54 -17.46 17.19
C ASP A 193 3.74 -16.46 16.32
N LEU A 194 3.96 -16.52 15.00
CA LEU A 194 3.30 -15.66 14.02
C LEU A 194 2.19 -16.41 13.28
N PRO A 195 1.08 -15.73 12.93
CA PRO A 195 0.03 -16.34 12.11
C PRO A 195 0.53 -16.62 10.69
N ILE A 196 -0.05 -17.63 10.05
CA ILE A 196 0.11 -17.86 8.60
C ILE A 196 -0.52 -16.67 7.88
N MET A 197 0.12 -16.21 6.80
CA MET A 197 -0.33 -15.03 6.06
C MET A 197 -0.55 -15.34 4.60
N PHE A 198 -1.50 -14.64 3.98
CA PHE A 198 -1.68 -14.60 2.54
C PHE A 198 -1.71 -13.14 2.08
N VAL A 199 -0.81 -12.78 1.18
CA VAL A 199 -0.53 -11.38 0.83
C VAL A 199 -0.47 -11.22 -0.70
N MET A 200 -1.12 -10.20 -1.22
CA MET A 200 -0.92 -9.73 -2.60
C MET A 200 0.12 -8.62 -2.61
N THR A 201 1.12 -8.72 -3.49
CA THR A 201 2.22 -7.76 -3.56
C THR A 201 2.97 -7.80 -4.90
N GLU A 202 3.86 -6.85 -5.17
CA GLU A 202 4.87 -7.02 -6.23
C GLU A 202 6.02 -7.90 -5.75
N ALA A 203 6.63 -8.64 -6.68
CA ALA A 203 7.78 -9.48 -6.39
C ALA A 203 8.90 -8.69 -5.69
N GLY A 204 9.46 -9.27 -4.62
CA GLY A 204 10.50 -8.66 -3.79
C GLY A 204 9.98 -7.82 -2.62
N GLN A 205 8.69 -7.49 -2.59
CA GLN A 205 8.07 -6.81 -1.45
C GLN A 205 7.61 -7.81 -0.37
N LEU A 206 7.67 -7.42 0.91
CA LEU A 206 7.14 -8.19 2.04
C LEU A 206 5.60 -8.19 2.09
N GLY A 207 4.97 -7.18 1.51
CA GLY A 207 3.52 -7.14 1.43
C GLY A 207 2.91 -5.80 1.09
N ARG A 208 1.65 -5.87 0.65
CA ARG A 208 0.80 -4.70 0.41
C ARG A 208 -0.58 -4.87 1.01
N SER A 209 -1.42 -5.75 0.48
CA SER A 209 -2.74 -6.08 1.06
C SER A 209 -2.81 -7.57 1.33
N GLY A 210 -3.47 -7.99 2.41
CA GLY A 210 -3.49 -9.40 2.80
C GLY A 210 -4.34 -9.68 4.03
N PHE A 211 -4.36 -10.96 4.42
CA PHE A 211 -4.99 -11.44 5.65
C PHE A 211 -4.14 -12.52 6.31
N ASN A 212 -4.44 -12.86 7.56
CA ASN A 212 -3.73 -13.87 8.32
C ASN A 212 -4.65 -14.93 8.96
N SER A 213 -4.06 -16.01 9.45
CA SER A 213 -4.77 -17.15 10.06
C SER A 213 -5.44 -16.79 11.39
N ALA A 214 -5.03 -15.70 12.05
CA ALA A 214 -5.70 -15.14 13.22
C ALA A 214 -6.97 -14.36 12.86
N GLY A 215 -7.22 -14.09 11.57
CA GLY A 215 -8.45 -13.47 11.08
C GLY A 215 -8.38 -11.97 10.95
N LEU A 216 -7.17 -11.41 10.90
CA LEU A 216 -6.96 -10.00 10.64
C LEU A 216 -6.69 -9.78 9.15
N ALA A 217 -7.14 -8.65 8.61
CA ALA A 217 -6.80 -8.24 7.25
C ALA A 217 -6.57 -6.74 7.13
N VAL A 218 -5.81 -6.38 6.09
CA VAL A 218 -5.49 -5.00 5.73
C VAL A 218 -5.52 -4.83 4.20
N CYS A 219 -6.23 -3.81 3.74
CA CYS A 219 -6.25 -3.32 2.37
C CYS A 219 -5.74 -1.89 2.33
N ALA A 220 -4.70 -1.64 1.53
CA ALA A 220 -4.03 -0.34 1.51
C ALA A 220 -4.36 0.50 0.27
N SER A 221 -4.71 1.76 0.49
CA SER A 221 -4.94 2.77 -0.55
C SER A 221 -3.99 3.94 -0.34
N SER A 222 -3.56 4.60 -1.41
CA SER A 222 -2.73 5.79 -1.26
C SER A 222 -3.49 6.99 -0.71
N LEU A 223 -2.83 7.81 0.11
CA LEU A 223 -3.27 9.15 0.52
C LEU A 223 -2.10 10.13 0.37
N MET A 224 -2.41 11.43 0.29
CA MET A 224 -1.40 12.49 0.21
C MET A 224 -1.86 13.69 1.04
N SER A 225 -1.05 14.15 1.98
CA SER A 225 -1.38 15.36 2.73
C SER A 225 -0.23 16.36 2.65
N THR A 226 -0.53 17.63 2.94
CA THR A 226 0.51 18.65 3.13
C THR A 226 1.34 18.42 4.39
N GLU A 227 1.10 17.36 5.17
CA GLU A 227 1.98 16.95 6.27
C GLU A 227 3.15 16.08 5.78
N ASP A 228 3.00 15.38 4.65
CA ASP A 228 4.04 14.52 4.07
C ASP A 228 5.35 15.30 3.89
N TYR A 229 6.48 14.67 4.23
CA TYR A 229 7.78 15.34 4.23
C TYR A 229 8.91 14.48 3.67
N PHE A 230 9.97 15.15 3.23
CA PHE A 230 11.20 14.52 2.77
C PHE A 230 11.99 13.94 3.96
N PRO A 231 12.27 12.63 4.02
CA PRO A 231 12.63 11.93 5.25
C PRO A 231 14.10 12.09 5.68
N ILE A 232 14.89 12.91 4.99
CA ILE A 232 16.31 13.10 5.26
C ILE A 232 16.72 14.57 5.18
N ASP A 233 17.63 15.00 6.06
CA ASP A 233 18.28 16.30 5.95
C ASP A 233 19.50 16.21 5.02
N LEU A 234 19.31 16.58 3.76
CA LEU A 234 20.38 16.54 2.75
C LEU A 234 21.55 17.49 3.03
N ALA A 235 21.40 18.46 3.94
CA ALA A 235 22.50 19.35 4.32
C ALA A 235 23.55 18.64 5.19
N GLN A 236 23.20 17.53 5.83
CA GLN A 236 24.14 16.73 6.58
C GLN A 236 25.00 15.87 5.64
N ALA A 237 26.16 15.41 6.11
CA ALA A 237 26.98 14.49 5.34
C ALA A 237 26.31 13.11 5.23
N PRO A 238 26.54 12.34 4.15
CA PRO A 238 26.14 10.93 4.07
C PRO A 238 26.63 10.13 5.28
N GLY A 239 25.80 9.24 5.83
CA GLY A 239 26.11 8.48 7.04
C GLY A 239 25.98 9.25 8.36
N ALA A 240 25.62 10.53 8.33
CA ALA A 240 25.23 11.25 9.54
C ALA A 240 23.89 10.72 10.05
N ALA A 241 23.76 10.56 11.37
CA ALA A 241 22.54 10.02 11.99
C ALA A 241 21.29 10.82 11.59
N GLN A 242 20.33 10.14 10.96
CA GLN A 242 19.02 10.69 10.61
C GLN A 242 17.94 10.15 11.54
N GLU A 243 16.74 10.73 11.48
CA GLU A 243 15.59 10.19 12.19
C GLU A 243 15.08 8.93 11.50
N PRO A 244 15.09 7.76 12.17
CA PRO A 244 14.69 6.50 11.57
C PRO A 244 13.18 6.45 11.36
N VAL A 245 12.73 6.06 10.16
CA VAL A 245 11.31 5.87 9.84
C VAL A 245 11.07 4.56 9.08
N LEU A 246 9.85 4.02 9.20
CA LEU A 246 9.43 2.83 8.48
C LEU A 246 8.64 3.20 7.21
N PRO A 247 9.00 2.64 6.05
CA PRO A 247 8.14 2.69 4.88
C PRO A 247 6.80 2.00 5.13
N MET A 248 5.74 2.48 4.48
CA MET A 248 4.36 2.03 4.74
C MET A 248 4.14 0.52 4.50
N SER A 249 4.94 -0.14 3.67
CA SER A 249 4.89 -1.60 3.46
C SER A 249 5.21 -2.40 4.71
N PHE A 250 6.17 -1.93 5.51
CA PHE A 250 6.58 -2.57 6.75
C PHE A 250 5.50 -2.45 7.82
N ILE A 251 4.84 -1.29 7.92
CA ILE A 251 3.72 -1.07 8.86
C ILE A 251 2.57 -2.05 8.57
N ARG A 252 2.28 -2.31 7.29
CA ARG A 252 1.25 -3.29 6.88
C ARG A 252 1.67 -4.72 7.19
N ARG A 253 2.96 -5.04 7.02
CA ARG A 253 3.50 -6.34 7.41
C ARG A 253 3.43 -6.56 8.92
N GLN A 254 3.79 -5.55 9.71
CA GLN A 254 3.65 -5.58 11.17
C GLN A 254 2.19 -5.79 11.60
N PHE A 255 1.22 -5.17 10.92
CA PHE A 255 -0.19 -5.44 11.18
C PHE A 255 -0.52 -6.93 10.99
N LEU A 256 -0.06 -7.54 9.89
CA LEU A 256 -0.33 -8.95 9.58
C LEU A 256 0.44 -9.96 10.45
N HIS A 257 1.52 -9.53 11.10
CA HIS A 257 2.23 -10.33 12.10
C HIS A 257 1.44 -10.50 13.41
N ASN A 258 0.43 -9.68 13.65
CA ASN A 258 -0.34 -9.76 14.90
C ASN A 258 -1.45 -10.82 14.83
N SER A 259 -1.62 -11.54 15.94
CA SER A 259 -2.81 -12.38 16.18
C SER A 259 -3.94 -11.63 16.89
N ASN A 260 -3.66 -10.45 17.44
CA ASN A 260 -4.62 -9.62 18.16
C ASN A 260 -4.85 -8.29 17.42
N PHE A 261 -6.12 -7.96 17.15
CA PHE A 261 -6.48 -6.77 16.38
C PHE A 261 -6.06 -5.46 17.08
N ALA A 262 -6.19 -5.36 18.41
CA ALA A 262 -5.80 -4.17 19.15
C ALA A 262 -4.27 -3.93 19.08
N ASN A 263 -3.47 -4.98 19.25
CA ASN A 263 -2.00 -4.88 19.09
C ASN A 263 -1.62 -4.46 17.66
N ALA A 264 -2.31 -4.99 16.66
CA ALA A 264 -2.11 -4.60 15.26
C ALA A 264 -2.37 -3.08 15.05
N LEU A 265 -3.41 -2.54 15.68
CA LEU A 265 -3.72 -1.11 15.65
C LEU A 265 -2.69 -0.26 16.41
N VAL A 266 -2.14 -0.77 17.52
CA VAL A 266 -1.04 -0.11 18.26
C VAL A 266 0.19 0.04 17.36
N ASN A 267 0.57 -1.01 16.62
CA ASN A 267 1.68 -0.94 15.66
C ASN A 267 1.41 0.14 14.60
N VAL A 268 0.21 0.11 14.00
CA VAL A 268 -0.19 1.13 13.02
C VAL A 268 -0.17 2.52 13.63
N LYS A 269 -0.64 2.76 14.85
CA LYS A 269 -0.68 4.11 15.44
C LYS A 269 0.71 4.67 15.80
N ASN A 270 1.68 3.80 16.12
CA ASN A 270 2.95 4.21 16.71
C ASN A 270 4.17 4.08 15.78
N ALA A 271 4.07 3.35 14.67
CA ALA A 271 5.19 3.24 13.72
C ALA A 271 5.64 4.64 13.21
N PRO A 272 6.93 4.98 13.22
CA PRO A 272 7.38 6.25 12.66
C PRO A 272 7.26 6.21 11.14
N ARG A 273 6.75 7.29 10.53
CA ARG A 273 6.44 7.37 9.11
C ARG A 273 6.51 8.81 8.62
N HIS A 274 6.71 9.00 7.32
CA HIS A 274 6.81 10.34 6.71
C HIS A 274 5.83 10.56 5.55
N CYS A 275 5.01 9.55 5.23
CA CYS A 275 4.02 9.60 4.15
C CYS A 275 2.63 9.18 4.66
N SER A 276 1.62 9.80 4.08
CA SER A 276 0.22 9.49 4.32
C SER A 276 -0.19 8.19 3.62
N ASN A 277 -1.16 7.46 4.17
CA ASN A 277 -1.74 6.25 3.57
C ASN A 277 -3.12 5.97 4.15
N SER A 278 -3.97 5.21 3.46
CA SER A 278 -5.22 4.71 4.03
C SER A 278 -5.15 3.19 4.19
N LEU A 279 -5.56 2.69 5.35
CA LEU A 279 -5.69 1.25 5.64
C LEU A 279 -7.15 0.94 5.99
N VAL A 280 -7.83 0.15 5.15
CA VAL A 280 -9.07 -0.53 5.56
C VAL A 280 -8.66 -1.83 6.24
N VAL A 281 -9.06 -2.01 7.49
CA VAL A 281 -8.68 -3.13 8.34
C VAL A 281 -9.90 -3.80 8.95
N GLY A 282 -9.77 -5.07 9.31
CA GLY A 282 -10.82 -5.79 10.02
C GLY A 282 -10.34 -7.05 10.74
N THR A 283 -11.23 -7.58 11.58
CA THR A 283 -11.08 -8.86 12.29
C THR A 283 -12.30 -9.75 12.03
N ALA A 284 -12.10 -11.07 12.07
CA ALA A 284 -13.17 -12.06 12.00
C ALA A 284 -14.21 -11.94 13.13
N ASP A 285 -13.92 -11.18 14.20
CA ASP A 285 -14.84 -10.90 15.32
C ASP A 285 -15.92 -9.84 14.98
N SER A 286 -16.31 -9.74 13.70
CA SER A 286 -17.23 -8.74 13.16
C SER A 286 -16.87 -7.29 13.51
N PHE A 287 -15.65 -6.88 13.13
CA PHE A 287 -15.25 -5.47 13.21
C PHE A 287 -14.44 -5.05 11.99
N VAL A 288 -14.77 -3.88 11.44
CA VAL A 288 -14.05 -3.24 10.32
C VAL A 288 -13.94 -1.73 10.55
N MET A 289 -12.85 -1.13 10.08
CA MET A 289 -12.66 0.31 10.07
C MET A 289 -11.70 0.73 8.97
N ALA A 290 -11.71 2.01 8.61
CA ALA A 290 -10.65 2.63 7.83
C ALA A 290 -9.82 3.56 8.71
N LEU A 291 -8.53 3.64 8.42
CA LEU A 291 -7.56 4.53 9.06
C LEU A 291 -6.97 5.44 7.99
N GLU A 292 -7.23 6.74 8.07
CA GLU A 292 -6.50 7.73 7.28
C GLU A 292 -5.26 8.15 8.07
N ILE A 293 -4.10 7.74 7.59
CA ILE A 293 -2.83 7.90 8.27
C ILE A 293 -2.10 9.09 7.66
N THR A 294 -1.56 9.94 8.52
CA THR A 294 -0.59 10.99 8.19
C THR A 294 0.70 10.73 8.98
N PRO A 295 1.78 11.49 8.76
CA PRO A 295 3.03 11.32 9.51
C PRO A 295 2.87 11.33 11.04
N THR A 296 1.93 12.10 11.59
CA THR A 296 1.78 12.25 13.05
C THR A 296 0.49 11.65 13.62
N ALA A 297 -0.51 11.37 12.77
CA ALA A 297 -1.84 10.98 13.22
C ALA A 297 -2.40 9.78 12.46
N ALA A 298 -3.37 9.11 13.09
CA ALA A 298 -4.28 8.19 12.45
C ALA A 298 -5.70 8.70 12.71
N HIS A 299 -6.41 9.06 11.66
CA HIS A 299 -7.78 9.52 11.69
C HIS A 299 -8.71 8.33 11.43
N LEU A 300 -9.66 8.10 12.34
CA LEU A 300 -10.46 6.89 12.36
C LEU A 300 -11.76 7.10 11.59
N CYS A 301 -12.08 6.17 10.70
CA CYS A 301 -13.33 6.14 9.95
C CYS A 301 -14.07 4.83 10.26
N TYR A 302 -15.21 4.94 10.92
CA TYR A 302 -16.10 3.83 11.24
C TYR A 302 -17.23 3.72 10.19
N PRO A 303 -17.95 2.59 10.12
CA PRO A 303 -19.22 2.53 9.40
C PRO A 303 -20.16 3.68 9.80
N GLU A 304 -20.76 4.36 8.82
CA GLU A 304 -21.58 5.54 9.07
C GLU A 304 -23.06 5.18 9.32
N GLY A 305 -23.66 5.82 10.34
CA GLY A 305 -25.09 5.67 10.63
C GLY A 305 -25.51 4.24 10.95
N LYS A 306 -26.22 3.59 10.01
CA LYS A 306 -26.67 2.19 10.14
C LYS A 306 -25.94 1.25 9.17
N GLU A 307 -24.91 1.72 8.49
CA GLU A 307 -24.14 0.91 7.58
C GLU A 307 -23.34 -0.15 8.36
N ASN A 308 -23.33 -1.37 7.85
CA ASN A 308 -22.56 -2.50 8.35
C ASN A 308 -21.29 -2.69 7.50
N PHE A 309 -20.79 -1.60 6.92
CA PHE A 309 -19.62 -1.62 6.04
C PHE A 309 -18.89 -0.27 6.07
N VAL A 310 -17.63 -0.29 5.65
CA VAL A 310 -16.82 0.91 5.37
C VAL A 310 -16.29 0.81 3.95
N VAL A 311 -16.23 1.92 3.22
CA VAL A 311 -15.62 1.99 1.88
C VAL A 311 -14.70 3.20 1.81
N HIS A 312 -13.52 3.03 1.21
CA HIS A 312 -12.52 4.08 1.09
C HIS A 312 -11.85 4.06 -0.28
N ALA A 313 -11.55 5.25 -0.83
CA ALA A 313 -10.79 5.44 -2.06
C ALA A 313 -9.40 6.03 -1.74
N ASN A 314 -9.05 7.18 -2.31
CA ASN A 314 -7.71 7.78 -2.19
C ASN A 314 -7.71 9.26 -1.77
N HIS A 315 -8.81 9.75 -1.21
CA HIS A 315 -8.90 11.11 -0.65
C HIS A 315 -9.31 11.02 0.81
N PHE A 316 -8.97 12.05 1.60
CA PHE A 316 -9.36 12.13 3.00
C PHE A 316 -10.85 12.53 3.11
N VAL A 317 -11.60 11.76 3.90
CA VAL A 317 -13.02 11.95 4.21
C VAL A 317 -13.26 12.18 5.71
N SER A 318 -12.31 11.86 6.59
CA SER A 318 -12.53 12.00 8.03
C SER A 318 -12.71 13.45 8.45
N SER A 319 -13.73 13.72 9.26
CA SER A 319 -13.96 15.07 9.81
C SER A 319 -12.78 15.54 10.66
N SER A 320 -12.06 14.62 11.32
CA SER A 320 -10.90 14.96 12.13
C SER A 320 -9.69 15.41 11.30
N PHE A 321 -9.49 14.86 10.09
CA PHE A 321 -8.48 15.36 9.17
C PHE A 321 -8.89 16.72 8.59
N HIS A 322 -10.15 16.88 8.17
CA HIS A 322 -10.66 18.16 7.65
C HIS A 322 -10.65 19.29 8.69
N ALA A 323 -10.74 18.96 9.99
CA ALA A 323 -10.58 19.91 11.08
C ALA A 323 -9.10 20.22 11.43
N SER A 324 -8.14 19.50 10.84
CA SER A 324 -6.72 19.73 11.06
C SER A 324 -6.22 20.95 10.26
N LYS A 325 -4.96 21.34 10.49
CA LYS A 325 -4.29 22.38 9.69
C LYS A 325 -3.76 21.86 8.34
N TRP A 326 -3.78 20.55 8.13
CA TRP A 326 -3.26 19.91 6.94
C TRP A 326 -4.35 19.80 5.89
N THR A 327 -3.93 19.70 4.64
CA THR A 327 -4.82 19.65 3.49
C THR A 327 -4.52 18.43 2.65
N ASP A 328 -5.56 17.85 2.06
CA ASP A 328 -5.44 16.77 1.09
C ASP A 328 -4.73 17.30 -0.17
N ARG A 329 -3.70 16.58 -0.63
CA ARG A 329 -2.98 16.88 -1.88
C ARG A 329 -3.44 16.00 -3.04
N TYR A 330 -4.39 15.09 -2.83
CA TYR A 330 -4.93 14.26 -3.89
C TYR A 330 -5.64 15.13 -4.94
N PRO A 331 -5.38 14.94 -6.25
CA PRO A 331 -5.85 15.84 -7.32
C PRO A 331 -7.35 15.69 -7.66
N GLY A 332 -8.12 14.96 -6.87
CA GLY A 332 -9.53 14.65 -7.12
C GLY A 332 -9.76 13.56 -8.18
N GLY A 333 -10.73 13.77 -9.08
CA GLY A 333 -11.05 12.80 -10.14
C GLY A 333 -11.81 11.57 -9.63
N SER A 334 -11.40 10.38 -10.08
CA SER A 334 -12.12 9.12 -9.82
C SER A 334 -12.28 8.84 -8.32
N SER A 335 -11.28 9.22 -7.52
CA SER A 335 -11.27 9.04 -6.07
C SER A 335 -12.50 9.63 -5.38
N TRP A 336 -13.02 10.77 -5.84
CA TRP A 336 -14.16 11.45 -5.22
C TRP A 336 -15.49 10.71 -5.32
N PHE A 337 -15.63 9.78 -6.27
CA PHE A 337 -16.88 9.05 -6.44
C PHE A 337 -16.74 7.53 -6.27
N ARG A 338 -15.56 6.93 -6.49
CA ARG A 338 -15.43 5.45 -6.48
C ARG A 338 -15.90 4.79 -5.19
N ALA A 339 -15.56 5.35 -4.03
CA ALA A 339 -16.04 4.83 -2.74
C ALA A 339 -17.57 4.91 -2.63
N GLU A 340 -18.17 6.06 -2.98
CA GLU A 340 -19.62 6.25 -2.97
C GLU A 340 -20.32 5.33 -3.98
N ARG A 341 -19.71 5.04 -5.14
CA ARG A 341 -20.25 4.10 -6.12
C ARG A 341 -20.36 2.69 -5.58
N VAL A 342 -19.32 2.21 -4.90
CA VAL A 342 -19.35 0.90 -4.23
C VAL A 342 -20.39 0.93 -3.10
N ALA A 343 -20.36 1.94 -2.23
CA ALA A 343 -21.30 2.09 -1.12
C ALA A 343 -22.76 2.06 -1.59
N ARG A 344 -23.13 2.83 -2.63
CA ARG A 344 -24.49 2.84 -3.20
C ARG A 344 -24.96 1.49 -3.73
N LYS A 345 -24.05 0.66 -4.25
CA LYS A 345 -24.39 -0.67 -4.77
C LYS A 345 -24.55 -1.72 -3.68
N VAL A 346 -23.82 -1.59 -2.56
CA VAL A 346 -23.89 -2.54 -1.44
C VAL A 346 -24.95 -2.17 -0.40
N ARG A 347 -25.25 -0.88 -0.22
CA ARG A 347 -26.22 -0.36 0.76
C ARG A 347 -27.62 -1.01 0.72
N PRO A 348 -28.21 -1.35 -0.45
CA PRO A 348 -29.49 -2.08 -0.51
C PRO A 348 -29.44 -3.52 0.02
N HIS A 349 -28.26 -4.00 0.45
CA HIS A 349 -28.03 -5.36 0.94
C HIS A 349 -27.43 -5.37 2.34
N ASN A 350 -27.48 -4.24 3.04
CA ASN A 350 -26.85 -4.01 4.33
C ASN A 350 -27.42 -4.86 5.49
N ASP A 351 -28.51 -5.57 5.25
CA ASP A 351 -29.32 -6.34 6.18
C ASP A 351 -29.18 -7.86 5.94
N GLY A 352 -27.95 -8.35 5.79
CA GLY A 352 -27.65 -9.76 5.52
C GLY A 352 -27.92 -10.17 4.07
N GLY A 353 -28.01 -9.22 3.14
CA GLY A 353 -28.30 -9.49 1.74
C GLY A 353 -27.05 -9.60 0.85
N LEU A 354 -25.88 -9.23 1.36
CA LEU A 354 -24.69 -9.03 0.53
C LEU A 354 -23.96 -10.36 0.26
N THR A 355 -23.87 -10.74 -1.01
CA THR A 355 -23.14 -11.94 -1.45
C THR A 355 -21.83 -11.55 -2.12
N GLU A 356 -20.88 -12.49 -2.20
CA GLU A 356 -19.62 -12.31 -2.95
C GLU A 356 -19.86 -11.80 -4.38
N LYS A 357 -20.86 -12.37 -5.09
CA LYS A 357 -21.24 -11.92 -6.44
C LYS A 357 -21.69 -10.46 -6.48
N LYS A 358 -22.42 -9.99 -5.45
CA LYS A 358 -22.86 -8.60 -5.34
C LYS A 358 -21.69 -7.67 -5.01
N ILE A 359 -20.74 -8.10 -4.18
CA ILE A 359 -19.48 -7.37 -3.94
C ILE A 359 -18.71 -7.23 -5.25
N ILE A 360 -18.48 -8.33 -5.98
CA ILE A 360 -17.78 -8.30 -7.28
C ILE A 360 -18.51 -7.36 -8.26
N SER A 361 -19.84 -7.39 -8.31
CA SER A 361 -20.64 -6.49 -9.14
C SER A 361 -20.49 -5.01 -8.73
N ALA A 362 -20.36 -4.72 -7.43
CA ALA A 362 -20.09 -3.38 -6.93
C ALA A 362 -18.71 -2.87 -7.37
N PHE A 363 -17.69 -3.71 -7.25
CA PHE A 363 -16.32 -3.42 -7.69
C PHE A 363 -16.11 -3.49 -9.21
N SER A 364 -17.12 -3.92 -9.96
CA SER A 364 -17.16 -3.91 -11.42
C SER A 364 -17.85 -2.65 -12.00
N ASP A 365 -18.03 -1.59 -11.21
CA ASP A 365 -18.69 -0.35 -11.68
C ASP A 365 -17.81 0.43 -12.67
N HIS A 366 -18.42 0.86 -13.77
CA HIS A 366 -17.76 1.59 -14.87
C HIS A 366 -18.17 3.06 -14.99
N LEU A 367 -18.67 3.69 -13.91
CA LEU A 367 -18.89 5.14 -13.97
C LEU A 367 -17.56 5.84 -14.28
N SER A 368 -17.53 6.61 -15.37
CA SER A 368 -16.36 7.34 -15.88
C SER A 368 -15.22 6.47 -16.42
N MET A 369 -15.52 5.28 -16.98
CA MET A 369 -14.53 4.46 -17.68
C MET A 369 -13.71 5.30 -18.69
N PRO A 370 -12.37 5.17 -18.76
CA PRO A 370 -11.53 4.14 -18.12
C PRO A 370 -11.28 4.34 -16.61
N SER A 371 -11.32 5.59 -16.14
CA SER A 371 -11.06 5.99 -14.74
C SER A 371 -12.26 5.74 -13.81
N SER A 372 -12.54 4.47 -13.54
CA SER A 372 -13.73 4.01 -12.79
C SER A 372 -13.36 3.10 -11.63
N VAL A 373 -14.34 2.61 -10.85
CA VAL A 373 -14.06 1.62 -9.78
C VAL A 373 -13.33 0.41 -10.36
N CYS A 374 -13.79 -0.07 -11.52
CA CYS A 374 -13.15 -1.10 -12.31
C CYS A 374 -12.27 -0.45 -13.39
N GLN A 375 -11.06 -0.04 -13.02
CA GLN A 375 -10.12 0.65 -13.90
C GLN A 375 -9.73 -0.24 -15.10
N HIS A 376 -9.91 0.28 -16.31
CA HIS A 376 -9.51 -0.39 -17.55
C HIS A 376 -8.27 0.25 -18.17
N MET A 377 -7.49 -0.58 -18.86
CA MET A 377 -6.19 -0.20 -19.41
C MET A 377 -6.32 0.83 -20.53
N GLU A 378 -6.18 2.09 -20.16
CA GLU A 378 -6.10 3.23 -21.07
C GLU A 378 -5.25 4.32 -20.44
N ASP A 379 -4.67 5.18 -21.28
CA ASP A 379 -3.90 6.33 -20.82
C ASP A 379 -4.80 7.25 -20.00
N SER A 380 -4.52 7.31 -18.70
CA SER A 380 -5.29 8.10 -17.72
C SER A 380 -4.64 9.46 -17.44
N THR A 381 -3.68 9.88 -18.29
CA THR A 381 -2.99 11.15 -18.15
C THR A 381 -3.95 12.32 -18.36
N VAL A 382 -4.09 13.14 -17.33
CA VAL A 382 -4.81 14.41 -17.43
C VAL A 382 -3.82 15.49 -17.88
N ARG A 383 -4.07 16.09 -19.05
CA ARG A 383 -3.19 17.11 -19.64
C ARG A 383 -3.37 18.46 -18.94
N ASN A 384 -2.31 19.27 -18.92
CA ASN A 384 -2.30 20.65 -18.41
C ASN A 384 -2.67 20.79 -16.91
N VAL A 385 -2.42 19.76 -16.11
CA VAL A 385 -2.53 19.82 -14.65
C VAL A 385 -1.12 19.73 -14.07
N PRO A 386 -0.55 20.83 -13.55
CA PRO A 386 0.77 20.82 -12.93
C PRO A 386 0.84 19.80 -11.80
N ASP A 387 1.97 19.09 -11.70
CA ASP A 387 2.21 18.08 -10.67
C ASP A 387 1.15 16.96 -10.61
N TYR A 388 0.38 16.72 -11.68
CA TYR A 388 -0.56 15.60 -11.72
C TYR A 388 0.23 14.28 -11.66
N PRO A 389 0.00 13.46 -10.62
CA PRO A 389 0.85 12.33 -10.36
C PRO A 389 0.62 11.17 -11.34
N TYR A 390 -0.59 11.05 -11.90
CA TYR A 390 -0.97 9.94 -12.75
C TYR A 390 -0.61 10.19 -14.21
N LYS A 391 0.26 9.34 -14.73
CA LYS A 391 0.64 9.33 -16.14
C LYS A 391 0.59 7.91 -16.68
N GLY A 392 0.38 7.81 -17.99
CA GLY A 392 0.39 6.56 -18.73
C GLY A 392 -0.81 5.66 -18.45
N ALA A 393 -0.69 4.42 -18.93
CA ALA A 393 -1.74 3.42 -18.87
C ALA A 393 -1.89 2.87 -17.44
N GLN A 394 -3.09 2.97 -16.89
CA GLN A 394 -3.46 2.45 -15.57
C GLN A 394 -4.51 1.35 -15.71
N VAL A 395 -4.48 0.35 -14.83
CA VAL A 395 -5.45 -0.77 -14.85
C VAL A 395 -5.70 -1.26 -13.43
N THR A 396 -6.91 -1.79 -13.15
CA THR A 396 -7.11 -2.65 -11.98
C THR A 396 -6.25 -3.89 -12.19
N LEU A 397 -5.08 -3.98 -11.55
CA LEU A 397 -4.21 -5.14 -11.71
C LEU A 397 -4.81 -6.37 -11.01
N ALA A 398 -5.59 -6.17 -9.96
CA ALA A 398 -6.20 -7.24 -9.20
C ALA A 398 -7.42 -6.78 -8.41
N HIS A 399 -8.42 -7.65 -8.36
CA HIS A 399 -9.45 -7.64 -7.34
C HIS A 399 -9.12 -8.67 -6.27
N LEU A 400 -9.24 -8.27 -5.01
CA LEU A 400 -8.91 -9.06 -3.84
C LEU A 400 -10.13 -9.10 -2.93
N MET A 401 -10.50 -10.27 -2.45
CA MET A 401 -11.56 -10.45 -1.46
C MET A 401 -11.10 -11.45 -0.40
N TYR A 402 -10.91 -10.98 0.83
CA TYR A 402 -10.48 -11.75 1.98
C TYR A 402 -11.68 -12.02 2.88
N ASN A 403 -12.15 -13.26 2.91
CA ASN A 403 -13.15 -13.71 3.87
C ASN A 403 -12.42 -14.06 5.17
N LEU A 404 -12.56 -13.19 6.17
CA LEU A 404 -11.85 -13.32 7.43
C LEU A 404 -12.43 -14.51 8.17
N THR A 405 -13.74 -14.65 8.29
CA THR A 405 -14.39 -15.77 9.01
C THR A 405 -13.95 -17.15 8.51
N GLN A 406 -13.84 -17.31 7.19
CA GLN A 406 -13.48 -18.58 6.56
C GLN A 406 -11.98 -18.76 6.32
N ARG A 407 -11.18 -17.69 6.46
CA ARG A 407 -9.74 -17.66 6.13
C ARG A 407 -9.45 -18.01 4.67
N THR A 408 -10.23 -17.43 3.77
CA THR A 408 -10.08 -17.65 2.32
C THR A 408 -9.84 -16.34 1.58
N ALA A 409 -8.98 -16.38 0.56
CA ALA A 409 -8.83 -15.31 -0.41
C ALA A 409 -9.46 -15.71 -1.75
N THR A 410 -10.38 -14.89 -2.24
CA THR A 410 -10.90 -14.97 -3.61
C THR A 410 -10.27 -13.82 -4.39
N VAL A 411 -9.41 -14.13 -5.36
CA VAL A 411 -8.59 -13.14 -6.09
C VAL A 411 -8.80 -13.24 -7.58
N CYS A 412 -8.66 -12.12 -8.28
CA CYS A 412 -8.77 -12.04 -9.73
C CYS A 412 -7.61 -11.19 -10.25
N LYS A 413 -6.87 -11.68 -11.24
CA LYS A 413 -5.88 -10.89 -11.98
C LYS A 413 -6.60 -10.06 -13.04
N GLY A 414 -6.35 -8.75 -13.03
CA GLY A 414 -6.98 -7.77 -13.89
C GLY A 414 -8.33 -7.26 -13.36
N PRO A 415 -9.05 -6.49 -14.19
CA PRO A 415 -10.35 -5.93 -13.84
C PRO A 415 -11.39 -7.04 -13.54
N PRO A 416 -12.15 -6.95 -12.42
CA PRO A 416 -13.06 -8.01 -11.98
C PRO A 416 -14.22 -8.30 -12.95
N CYS A 417 -14.52 -7.39 -13.89
CA CYS A 417 -15.56 -7.61 -14.90
C CYS A 417 -15.12 -8.52 -16.06
N MET A 418 -13.81 -8.80 -16.21
CA MET A 418 -13.27 -9.63 -17.30
C MET A 418 -12.35 -10.76 -16.81
N GLY A 419 -11.84 -10.68 -15.58
CA GLY A 419 -10.87 -11.64 -15.08
C GLY A 419 -11.49 -12.93 -14.54
N VAL A 420 -10.60 -13.88 -14.22
CA VAL A 420 -10.95 -15.17 -13.65
C VAL A 420 -10.68 -15.13 -12.15
N PHE A 421 -11.64 -15.60 -11.37
CA PHE A 421 -11.51 -15.68 -9.92
C PHE A 421 -10.93 -17.01 -9.48
N THR A 422 -9.94 -16.95 -8.60
CA THR A 422 -9.28 -18.11 -7.98
C THR A 422 -9.42 -18.00 -6.47
N LYS A 423 -9.71 -19.12 -5.81
CA LYS A 423 -9.86 -19.19 -4.36
C LYS A 423 -8.68 -19.91 -3.72
N PHE A 424 -8.15 -19.32 -2.66
CA PHE A 424 -7.11 -19.86 -1.79
C PHE A 424 -7.64 -19.93 -0.36
N GLU A 425 -7.07 -20.83 0.44
CA GLU A 425 -7.44 -21.04 1.85
C GLU A 425 -6.17 -21.25 2.66
N ILE A 426 -6.10 -20.61 3.82
CA ILE A 426 -5.08 -20.87 4.83
C ILE A 426 -5.77 -21.42 6.09
N PRO A 427 -5.10 -22.25 6.89
CA PRO A 427 -5.70 -22.80 8.09
C PRO A 427 -6.09 -21.69 9.07
N LYS A 428 -7.16 -21.93 9.86
CA LYS A 428 -7.50 -21.09 11.01
C LYS A 428 -6.47 -21.32 12.10
N THR A 429 -5.97 -20.24 12.73
CA THR A 429 -5.23 -20.39 13.99
C THR A 429 -6.18 -21.02 14.99
N THR A 430 -5.85 -22.23 15.46
CA THR A 430 -6.56 -22.86 16.56
C THR A 430 -5.96 -22.27 17.83
N ASN A 431 -6.62 -21.26 18.41
CA ASN A 431 -6.26 -20.82 19.74
C ASN A 431 -6.48 -22.00 20.71
N MET A 432 -5.42 -22.41 21.42
CA MET A 432 -5.54 -23.23 22.63
C MET A 432 -6.14 -22.41 23.77
#